data_AF-A0A9N7R7V0-F1
#
_entry.id   AF-A0A9N7R7V0-F1
#
_cell.length_a   1.000
_cell.length_b   1.000
_cell.length_c   1.000
_cell.angle_alpha   90.00
_cell.angle_beta   90.00
_cell.angle_gamma   90.00
#
_symmetry.space_group_name_H-M   'P 1'
#
loop_
_entity.id
_entity.type
_entity.pdbx_description
1 polymer ?
#
loop_
_entity_poly.entity_id
_entity_poly.type
_entity_poly.pdbx_seq_one_letter_code
_entity_poly.pdbx_strand_id
1 'polypeptide(L)'
;MAVVASALGKVLMTGGYLILERPNAGIVLSTNARFYAIVKPLYEDLKPDNWAWAWTDVKLTSPQMGRETMYKLSLKHLQLQCVSSSDSRNPFVEYALQYAIAAAHATFDNTKKEELHKLLWLGLDITILGCNEFYSYRNQ
;
A
#
# COMPACT_ATOMS: atom_id res chain seq x y z
N MET A 1 -10.34 -4.68 -14.06
CA MET A 1 -8.99 -4.36 -14.59
C MET A 1 -8.03 -4.21 -13.41
N ALA A 2 -6.84 -4.79 -13.47
CA ALA A 2 -5.84 -4.69 -12.40
C ALA A 2 -4.75 -3.66 -12.79
N VAL A 3 -4.30 -2.87 -11.82
CA VAL A 3 -3.19 -1.92 -11.97
C VAL A 3 -1.98 -2.49 -11.24
N VAL A 4 -0.82 -2.49 -11.90
CA VAL A 4 0.44 -2.96 -11.32
C VAL A 4 1.38 -1.77 -11.18
N ALA A 5 1.80 -1.48 -9.95
CA ALA A 5 2.83 -0.51 -9.64
C ALA A 5 4.09 -1.22 -9.15
N SER A 6 5.26 -0.63 -9.36
CA SER A 6 6.51 -1.16 -8.81
C SER A 6 7.47 -0.07 -8.34
N ALA A 7 8.19 -0.36 -7.26
CA ALA A 7 9.19 0.52 -6.67
C ALA A 7 10.51 -0.22 -6.48
N LEU A 8 11.63 0.49 -6.67
CA LEU A 8 12.99 -0.03 -6.52
C LEU A 8 13.41 -0.01 -5.05
N GLY A 9 14.30 -0.94 -4.67
CA GLY A 9 15.03 -0.86 -3.41
C GLY A 9 16.06 0.27 -3.42
N LYS A 10 16.63 0.57 -2.25
CA LYS A 10 17.71 1.56 -2.09
C LYS A 10 18.82 1.02 -1.22
N VAL A 11 20.07 1.36 -1.53
CA VAL A 11 21.26 0.99 -0.75
C VAL A 11 22.15 2.21 -0.56
N LEU A 12 22.61 2.44 0.67
CA LEU A 12 23.61 3.45 1.00
C LEU A 12 25.00 2.90 0.64
N MET A 13 25.64 3.47 -0.38
CA MET A 13 26.97 3.05 -0.85
C MET A 13 28.09 3.64 -0.02
N THR A 14 27.96 4.91 0.38
CA THR A 14 28.94 5.61 1.23
C THR A 14 28.24 6.64 2.11
N GLY A 15 28.91 7.06 3.18
CA GLY A 15 28.40 7.96 4.22
C GLY A 15 28.19 7.25 5.55
N GLY A 16 27.73 5.99 5.56
CA GLY A 16 27.54 5.19 6.78
C GLY A 16 26.81 5.98 7.88
N TYR A 17 27.33 5.95 9.12
CA TYR A 17 26.82 6.76 10.22
C TYR A 17 27.28 8.23 10.17
N LEU A 18 28.24 8.59 9.33
CA LEU A 18 28.73 9.97 9.23
C LEU A 18 27.62 10.92 8.79
N ILE A 19 26.65 10.44 8.01
CA ILE A 19 25.49 11.24 7.56
C ILE A 19 24.61 11.75 8.71
N LEU A 20 24.74 11.17 9.91
CA LEU A 20 24.03 11.65 11.10
C LEU A 20 24.57 13.00 11.57
N GLU A 21 25.81 13.34 11.22
CA GLU A 21 26.45 14.61 11.53
C GLU A 21 26.59 15.48 10.27
N ARG A 22 25.96 16.65 10.28
CA ARG A 22 26.12 17.63 9.19
C ARG A 22 27.55 18.22 9.23
N PRO A 23 28.21 18.47 8.10
CA PRO A 23 27.68 18.49 6.72
C PRO A 23 27.94 17.19 5.92
N ASN A 24 28.22 16.06 6.56
CA ASN A 24 28.62 14.85 5.85
C ASN A 24 27.48 14.32 4.97
N ALA A 25 27.77 14.12 3.68
CA ALA A 25 26.83 13.57 2.72
C ALA A 25 27.04 12.05 2.55
N GLY A 26 25.96 11.35 2.20
CA GLY A 26 26.00 9.96 1.77
C GLY A 26 25.54 9.82 0.32
N ILE A 27 25.93 8.72 -0.32
CA ILE A 27 25.48 8.38 -1.68
C ILE A 27 24.58 7.16 -1.59
N VAL A 28 23.36 7.30 -2.10
CA VAL A 28 22.36 6.24 -2.15
C VAL A 28 22.10 5.89 -3.61
N LEU A 29 22.11 4.59 -3.93
CA LEU A 29 21.75 4.07 -5.24
C LEU A 29 20.45 3.28 -5.16
N SER A 30 19.64 3.37 -6.20
CA SER A 30 18.50 2.48 -6.40
C SER A 30 18.97 1.13 -6.91
N THR A 31 18.44 0.04 -6.38
CA THR A 31 18.75 -1.32 -6.84
C THR A 31 17.71 -1.80 -7.84
N ASN A 32 18.07 -2.77 -8.69
CA ASN A 32 17.15 -3.45 -9.60
C ASN A 32 16.15 -4.38 -8.88
N ALA A 33 16.35 -4.66 -7.59
CA ALA A 33 15.42 -5.44 -6.78
C ALA A 33 14.16 -4.60 -6.49
N ARG A 34 13.00 -5.08 -6.97
CA ARG A 34 11.73 -4.33 -6.94
C ARG A 34 10.69 -4.95 -6.02
N PHE A 35 9.83 -4.10 -5.47
CA PHE A 35 8.53 -4.46 -4.95
C PHE A 35 7.46 -4.14 -5.99
N TYR A 36 6.47 -5.02 -6.09
CA TYR A 36 5.29 -4.87 -6.91
C TYR A 36 4.06 -4.80 -6.01
N ALA A 37 3.14 -3.91 -6.35
CA ALA A 37 1.81 -3.84 -5.78
C ALA A 37 0.81 -4.02 -6.93
N ILE A 38 0.01 -5.07 -6.85
CA ILE A 38 -1.08 -5.33 -7.79
C ILE A 38 -2.36 -4.91 -7.08
N VAL A 39 -3.08 -3.95 -7.65
CA VAL A 39 -4.32 -3.42 -7.09
C VAL A 39 -5.44 -3.64 -8.08
N LYS A 40 -6.54 -4.23 -7.61
CA LYS A 40 -7.75 -4.42 -8.39
C LYS A 40 -8.99 -4.22 -7.51
N PRO A 41 -10.17 -3.98 -8.11
CA PRO A 41 -11.42 -3.98 -7.35
C PRO A 41 -11.62 -5.31 -6.63
N LEU A 42 -12.11 -5.27 -5.39
CA LEU A 42 -12.44 -6.47 -4.61
C LEU A 42 -13.78 -7.07 -5.08
N TYR A 43 -14.70 -6.22 -5.51
CA TYR A 43 -16.02 -6.59 -6.04
C TYR A 43 -16.14 -6.13 -7.50
N GLU A 44 -16.87 -6.92 -8.31
CA GLU A 44 -17.14 -6.59 -9.72
C GLU A 44 -18.26 -5.56 -9.85
N ASP A 45 -19.28 -5.66 -8.99
CA ASP A 45 -20.43 -4.76 -8.97
C ASP A 45 -20.64 -4.12 -7.59
N LEU A 46 -21.21 -2.92 -7.59
CA LEU A 46 -21.65 -2.24 -6.38
C LEU A 46 -22.87 -2.96 -5.81
N LYS A 47 -22.72 -3.59 -4.63
CA LYS A 47 -23.87 -4.17 -3.93
C LYS A 47 -24.83 -3.05 -3.50
N PRO A 48 -26.14 -3.17 -3.77
CA PRO A 48 -27.12 -2.12 -3.45
C PRO A 48 -27.29 -1.86 -1.94
N ASP A 49 -26.91 -2.79 -1.07
CA ASP A 49 -26.95 -2.59 0.39
C ASP A 49 -25.72 -1.87 0.98
N ASN A 50 -24.68 -1.61 0.17
CA ASN A 50 -23.41 -1.07 0.69
C ASN A 50 -23.44 0.44 0.93
N TRP A 51 -24.42 1.19 0.41
CA TRP A 51 -24.49 2.66 0.55
C TRP A 51 -24.61 3.15 2.00
N ALA A 52 -24.95 2.26 2.94
CA ALA A 52 -25.11 2.58 4.36
C ALA A 52 -23.79 2.65 5.16
N TRP A 53 -22.66 2.17 4.63
CA TRP A 53 -21.41 2.10 5.40
C TRP A 53 -20.40 3.09 4.86
N ALA A 54 -20.00 4.07 5.66
CA ALA A 54 -18.87 4.97 5.38
C ALA A 54 -17.50 4.26 5.30
N TRP A 55 -17.51 2.95 5.06
CA TRP A 55 -16.41 2.01 5.17
C TRP A 55 -16.30 1.14 3.93
N THR A 56 -15.09 1.01 3.43
CA THR A 56 -14.71 0.19 2.28
C THR A 56 -13.86 -0.99 2.73
N ASP A 57 -14.07 -2.17 2.15
CA ASP A 57 -13.23 -3.33 2.38
C ASP A 57 -11.91 -3.27 1.62
N VAL A 58 -10.82 -3.60 2.31
CA VAL A 58 -9.47 -3.68 1.75
C VAL A 58 -8.86 -5.02 2.15
N LYS A 59 -8.59 -5.86 1.16
CA LYS A 59 -7.87 -7.12 1.30
C LYS A 59 -6.41 -6.91 0.93
N LEU A 60 -5.51 -7.34 1.82
CA LEU A 60 -4.07 -7.36 1.58
C LEU A 60 -3.57 -8.80 1.60
N THR A 61 -2.95 -9.23 0.52
CA THR A 61 -2.30 -10.54 0.41
C THR A 61 -0.80 -10.37 0.19
N SER A 62 -0.01 -11.07 1.01
CA SER A 62 1.44 -11.19 0.88
C SER A 62 1.82 -12.67 0.71
N PRO A 63 1.92 -13.17 -0.53
CA PRO A 63 2.22 -14.57 -0.80
C PRO A 63 3.55 -15.03 -0.21
N GLN A 64 4.58 -14.18 -0.24
CA GLN A 64 5.92 -14.50 0.28
C GLN A 64 5.95 -14.71 1.80
N MET A 65 5.04 -14.05 2.52
CA MET A 65 4.91 -14.23 3.97
C MET A 65 3.82 -15.24 4.34
N GLY A 66 3.06 -15.76 3.36
CA GLY A 66 1.88 -16.59 3.62
C GLY A 66 0.81 -15.87 4.44
N ARG A 67 0.70 -14.53 4.32
CA ARG A 67 -0.20 -13.70 5.13
C ARG A 67 -1.30 -13.08 4.30
N GLU A 68 -2.49 -13.06 4.88
CA GLU A 68 -3.64 -12.31 4.39
C GLU A 68 -4.20 -11.46 5.55
N THR A 69 -4.54 -10.22 5.24
CA THR A 69 -5.00 -9.24 6.23
C THR A 69 -6.18 -8.47 5.65
N MET A 70 -7.23 -8.32 6.45
CA MET A 70 -8.42 -7.58 6.07
C MET A 70 -8.47 -6.26 6.84
N TYR A 71 -8.74 -5.18 6.12
CA TYR A 71 -8.90 -3.84 6.67
C TYR A 71 -10.24 -3.23 6.24
N LYS A 72 -10.72 -2.29 7.05
CA LYS A 72 -11.81 -1.38 6.73
C LYS A 72 -11.25 0.03 6.58
N LEU A 73 -11.47 0.64 5.42
CA LEU A 73 -11.10 2.01 5.11
C LEU A 73 -12.29 2.94 5.36
N SER A 74 -12.17 3.92 6.24
CA SER A 74 -13.17 4.99 6.35
C SER A 74 -13.03 5.98 5.21
N LEU A 75 -14.05 6.13 4.37
CA LEU A 75 -14.04 7.11 3.27
C LEU A 75 -14.19 8.56 3.76
N LYS A 76 -14.72 8.76 4.98
CA LYS A 76 -14.87 10.08 5.59
C LYS A 76 -13.59 10.56 6.25
N HIS A 77 -12.94 9.67 6.99
CA HIS A 77 -11.74 9.99 7.78
C HIS A 77 -10.43 9.62 7.08
N LEU A 78 -10.51 8.90 5.96
CA LEU A 78 -9.36 8.38 5.21
C LEU A 78 -8.41 7.54 6.08
N GLN A 79 -8.97 6.83 7.05
CA GLN A 79 -8.25 6.01 8.02
C GLN A 79 -8.51 4.53 7.78
N LEU A 80 -7.46 3.72 7.91
CA LEU A 80 -7.54 2.27 7.82
C LEU A 80 -7.64 1.66 9.22
N GLN A 81 -8.55 0.70 9.39
CA GLN A 81 -8.69 -0.10 10.59
C GLN A 81 -8.49 -1.58 10.25
N CYS A 82 -7.58 -2.24 10.96
CA CYS A 82 -7.37 -3.67 10.81
C CYS A 82 -8.53 -4.44 11.47
N VAL A 83 -9.13 -5.38 10.72
CA VAL A 83 -10.20 -6.25 11.22
C VAL A 83 -9.63 -7.52 11.84
N SER A 84 -8.46 -7.95 11.40
CA SER A 84 -7.77 -9.13 11.91
C SER A 84 -6.91 -8.83 13.15
N SER A 85 -6.46 -9.89 13.84
CA SER A 85 -5.62 -9.81 15.04
C SER A 85 -4.36 -8.95 14.82
N SER A 86 -3.89 -8.29 15.88
CA SER A 86 -2.82 -7.28 15.80
C SER A 86 -1.52 -7.74 15.11
N ASP A 87 -1.17 -9.03 15.21
CA ASP A 87 0.02 -9.64 14.57
C ASP A 87 -0.02 -9.70 13.04
N SER A 88 -1.20 -9.49 12.45
CA SER A 88 -1.38 -9.50 11.00
C SER A 88 -1.22 -8.13 10.35
N ARG A 89 -1.05 -7.06 11.15
CA ARG A 89 -0.96 -5.68 10.64
C ARG A 89 0.30 -5.45 9.82
N ASN A 90 0.16 -4.65 8.76
CA ASN A 90 1.28 -4.18 7.95
C ASN A 90 1.28 -2.64 7.91
N PRO A 91 1.99 -1.98 8.85
CA PRO A 91 2.04 -0.52 8.94
C PRO A 91 2.51 0.16 7.65
N PHE A 92 3.41 -0.48 6.90
CA PHE A 92 3.92 0.08 5.64
C PHE A 92 2.81 0.22 4.60
N VAL A 93 1.94 -0.79 4.48
CA VAL A 93 0.79 -0.74 3.56
C VAL A 93 -0.29 0.18 4.10
N GLU A 94 -0.56 0.16 5.41
CA GLU A 94 -1.53 1.06 6.05
C GLU A 94 -1.20 2.53 5.75
N TYR A 95 0.03 2.95 6.02
CA TYR A 95 0.46 4.32 5.75
C TYR A 95 0.48 4.63 4.26
N ALA A 96 1.00 3.74 3.42
CA ALA A 96 1.04 3.96 1.97
C ALA A 96 -0.37 4.20 1.40
N LEU A 97 -1.36 3.41 1.84
CA LEU A 97 -2.73 3.54 1.38
C LEU A 97 -3.38 4.84 1.90
N GLN A 98 -3.23 5.13 3.20
CA GLN A 98 -3.77 6.37 3.79
C GLN A 98 -3.19 7.61 3.13
N TYR A 99 -1.87 7.69 2.95
CA TYR A 99 -1.22 8.83 2.32
C TYR A 99 -1.55 8.94 0.83
N ALA A 100 -1.62 7.82 0.09
CA ALA A 100 -1.99 7.84 -1.32
C ALA A 100 -3.41 8.39 -1.53
N ILE A 101 -4.37 7.95 -0.72
CA ILE A 101 -5.75 8.42 -0.80
C ILE A 101 -5.85 9.87 -0.33
N ALA A 102 -5.16 10.26 0.75
CA ALA A 102 -5.12 11.64 1.22
C ALA A 102 -4.51 12.58 0.17
N ALA A 103 -3.42 12.18 -0.49
CA ALA A 103 -2.80 12.94 -1.56
C ALA A 103 -3.72 13.07 -2.79
N ALA A 104 -4.41 11.99 -3.19
CA ALA A 104 -5.40 12.03 -4.26
C ALA A 104 -6.55 13.01 -3.90
N HIS A 105 -7.08 12.93 -2.68
CA HIS A 105 -8.10 13.87 -2.20
C HIS A 105 -7.62 15.33 -2.15
N ALA A 106 -6.36 15.58 -1.82
CA ALA A 106 -5.81 16.92 -1.77
C ALA A 106 -5.55 17.51 -3.17
N THR A 107 -5.27 16.67 -4.17
CA THR A 107 -4.83 17.10 -5.50
C THR A 107 -5.94 17.05 -6.56
N PHE A 108 -6.96 16.23 -6.38
CA PHE A 108 -8.04 16.05 -7.35
C PHE A 108 -9.11 17.16 -7.26
N ASP A 109 -9.70 17.47 -8.40
CA ASP A 109 -10.93 18.25 -8.53
C ASP A 109 -12.16 17.42 -8.11
N ASN A 110 -13.31 18.08 -7.96
CA ASN A 110 -14.52 17.45 -7.41
C ASN A 110 -15.00 16.26 -8.27
N THR A 111 -14.87 16.34 -9.59
CA THR A 111 -15.22 15.26 -10.53
C THR A 111 -14.37 14.01 -10.30
N LYS A 112 -13.04 14.15 -10.25
CA LYS A 112 -12.13 13.02 -10.00
C LYS A 112 -12.27 12.47 -8.58
N LYS A 113 -12.65 13.30 -7.60
CA LYS A 113 -12.97 12.83 -6.24
C LYS A 113 -14.19 11.91 -6.25
N GLU A 114 -15.24 12.28 -6.97
CA GLU A 114 -16.43 11.41 -7.12
C GLU A 114 -16.10 10.10 -7.82
N GLU A 115 -15.28 10.14 -8.88
CA GLU A 115 -14.78 8.93 -9.55
C GLU A 115 -13.95 8.05 -8.61
N LEU A 116 -13.03 8.64 -7.85
CA LEU A 116 -12.24 7.93 -6.84
C LEU A 116 -13.14 7.29 -5.79
N HIS A 117 -14.15 8.00 -5.29
CA HIS A 117 -15.12 7.44 -4.35
C HIS A 117 -15.85 6.24 -4.95
N LYS A 118 -16.34 6.33 -6.20
CA LYS A 118 -17.00 5.21 -6.90
C LYS A 118 -16.08 3.99 -7.02
N LEU A 119 -14.80 4.20 -7.33
CA LEU A 119 -13.82 3.12 -7.39
C LEU A 119 -13.55 2.50 -6.02
N LEU A 120 -13.41 3.32 -4.97
CA LEU A 120 -13.21 2.84 -3.60
C LEU A 120 -14.43 2.06 -3.08
N TRP A 121 -15.65 2.34 -3.56
CA TRP A 121 -16.82 1.55 -3.18
C TRP A 121 -16.77 0.09 -3.62
N LEU A 122 -16.01 -0.23 -4.68
CA LEU A 122 -15.79 -1.59 -5.14
C LEU A 122 -14.80 -2.37 -4.26
N GLY A 123 -14.24 -1.75 -3.22
CA GLY A 123 -13.21 -2.36 -2.40
C GLY A 123 -11.86 -2.45 -3.12
N LEU A 124 -10.82 -2.74 -2.34
CA LEU A 124 -9.46 -2.89 -2.84
C LEU A 124 -8.94 -4.30 -2.53
N ASP A 125 -8.54 -5.02 -3.56
CA ASP A 125 -7.74 -6.24 -3.43
C ASP A 125 -6.29 -5.91 -3.82
N ILE A 126 -5.41 -5.95 -2.82
CA ILE A 126 -4.01 -5.55 -2.92
C ILE A 126 -3.13 -6.79 -2.71
N THR A 127 -2.33 -7.13 -3.72
CA THR A 127 -1.28 -8.14 -3.59
C THR A 127 0.08 -7.47 -3.63
N ILE A 128 0.89 -7.68 -2.58
CA ILE A 128 2.28 -7.20 -2.52
C ILE A 128 3.26 -8.34 -2.78
N LEU A 129 4.27 -8.07 -3.62
CA LEU A 129 5.26 -9.05 -4.05
C LEU A 129 6.65 -8.40 -4.10
N GLY A 130 7.66 -8.99 -3.50
CA GLY A 130 9.06 -8.68 -3.77
C GLY A 130 9.60 -9.53 -4.92
N CYS A 131 10.51 -8.99 -5.73
CA CYS A 131 11.33 -9.82 -6.63
C CYS A 131 12.13 -10.84 -5.80
N ASN A 132 12.23 -12.08 -6.28
CA ASN A 132 12.84 -13.25 -5.60
C ASN A 132 14.35 -13.13 -5.27
N GLU A 133 14.97 -11.96 -5.48
CA GLU A 133 16.32 -11.64 -4.98
C GLU A 133 16.31 -10.67 -3.79
N PHE A 134 15.16 -10.08 -3.44
CA PHE A 134 15.08 -9.08 -2.36
C PHE A 134 15.05 -9.73 -0.97
N TYR A 135 14.32 -10.85 -0.83
CA TYR A 135 14.31 -11.65 0.38
C TYR A 135 15.19 -12.88 0.18
N SER A 136 16.49 -12.72 0.35
CA SER A 136 17.40 -13.85 0.53
C SER A 136 17.22 -14.45 1.92
N TYR A 137 16.00 -14.89 2.28
CA TYR A 137 15.82 -15.85 3.35
C TYR A 137 16.29 -17.20 2.80
N ARG A 138 17.60 -17.36 2.66
CA ARG A 138 18.19 -18.70 2.54
C ARG A 138 18.03 -19.31 3.90
N ASN A 139 17.24 -20.38 4.00
CA ASN A 139 17.17 -21.21 5.21
C ASN A 139 18.61 -21.57 5.60
N GLN A 140 19.11 -20.99 6.69
CA GLN A 140 20.29 -21.45 7.40
C GLN A 140 19.85 -22.52 8.40
#